data_AF-A0A2V5Z9Z6-F1
#
_entry.id   AF-A0A2V5Z9Z6-F1
#
_cell.length_a   1.000
_cell.length_b   1.000
_cell.length_c   1.000
_cell.angle_alpha   90.00
_cell.angle_beta   90.00
_cell.angle_gamma   90.00
#
_symmetry.space_group_name_H-M   'P 1'
#
loop_
_entity.id
_entity.type
_entity.pdbx_description
1 polymer ?
#
loop_
_entity_poly.entity_id
_entity_poly.type
_entity_poly.pdbx_seq_one_letter_code
_entity_poly.pdbx_strand_id
1 'polypeptide(L)'
;ALLITSVTAMADAVSITSPDHARTYAYGAVTWHQLYLERNRDQLAARITFSNWPYADANEPRTDEPFDFRFPGIHVDFAQHAFVATGRRGEFIPVAWFRGDPSCGWIKLAPNAKIYLLKESGRVTATLTATTYPRGGVRWIELDNNFSLQNLLIALLDELGLRPDG
;
A
#
# COMPACT_ATOMS: atom_id res chain seq x y z
N ALA A 1 -33.08 13.39 -28.77
CA ALA A 1 -32.07 12.34 -28.48
C ALA A 1 -31.53 12.61 -27.07
N LEU A 2 -31.53 11.59 -26.21
CA LEU A 2 -31.08 11.67 -24.83
C LEU A 2 -29.59 12.00 -24.80
N LEU A 3 -29.21 13.14 -24.20
CA LEU A 3 -27.81 13.41 -23.85
C LEU A 3 -27.46 12.50 -22.69
N ILE A 4 -26.65 11.47 -22.95
CA ILE A 4 -26.03 10.67 -21.90
C ILE A 4 -25.02 11.60 -21.24
N THR A 5 -25.39 12.16 -20.10
CA THR A 5 -24.43 12.81 -19.21
C THR A 5 -23.50 11.73 -18.69
N SER A 6 -22.34 11.59 -19.32
CA SER A 6 -21.23 10.84 -18.76
C SER A 6 -20.83 11.56 -17.46
N VAL A 7 -21.44 11.16 -16.34
CA VAL A 7 -20.93 11.49 -15.02
C VAL A 7 -19.55 10.84 -14.96
N THR A 8 -18.50 11.64 -15.09
CA THR A 8 -17.15 11.21 -14.72
C THR A 8 -17.25 10.89 -13.23
N ALA A 9 -17.49 9.63 -12.90
CA ALA A 9 -17.47 9.16 -11.53
C ALA A 9 -16.04 9.40 -11.04
N MET A 10 -15.84 10.48 -10.26
CA MET A 10 -14.61 10.65 -9.50
C MET A 10 -14.41 9.35 -8.75
N ALA A 11 -13.34 8.64 -9.05
CA ALA A 11 -13.11 7.38 -8.39
C ALA A 11 -12.80 7.67 -6.94
N ASP A 12 -13.65 7.14 -6.06
CA ASP A 12 -13.32 7.18 -4.66
C ASP A 12 -12.02 6.43 -4.45
N ALA A 13 -11.13 7.11 -3.73
CA ALA A 13 -9.81 6.61 -3.40
C ALA A 13 -9.59 6.75 -1.91
N VAL A 14 -8.96 5.74 -1.33
CA VAL A 14 -8.53 5.73 0.06
C VAL A 14 -7.01 5.67 0.11
N SER A 15 -6.43 6.40 1.06
CA SER A 15 -5.00 6.36 1.36
C SER A 15 -4.83 6.13 2.86
N ILE A 16 -4.11 5.06 3.20
CA ILE A 16 -3.89 4.63 4.58
C ILE A 16 -2.39 4.53 4.77
N THR A 17 -1.85 5.46 5.54
CA THR A 17 -0.45 5.44 5.95
C THR A 17 -0.30 4.66 7.24
N SER A 18 0.66 3.74 7.26
CA SER A 18 1.01 3.01 8.47
C SER A 18 1.49 3.98 9.56
N PRO A 19 0.95 3.90 10.78
CA PRO A 19 1.46 4.67 11.91
C PRO A 19 2.83 4.16 12.39
N ASP A 20 3.13 2.89 12.10
CA ASP A 20 4.43 2.30 12.37
C ASP A 20 5.44 2.78 11.33
N HIS A 21 6.59 3.25 11.82
CA HIS A 21 7.72 3.65 11.01
C HIS A 21 8.91 2.76 11.32
N ALA A 22 9.52 2.21 10.27
CA ALA A 22 10.76 1.46 10.40
C ALA A 22 11.97 2.40 10.29
N ARG A 23 13.07 2.01 10.94
CA ARG A 23 14.38 2.59 10.71
C ARG A 23 15.28 1.48 10.15
N THR A 24 15.83 1.72 8.98
CA THR A 24 16.74 0.82 8.29
C THR A 24 17.90 1.62 7.70
N TYR A 25 18.81 0.95 7.02
CA TYR A 25 19.89 1.58 6.26
C TYR A 25 19.32 2.59 5.26
N ALA A 26 20.02 3.71 5.05
CA ALA A 26 19.56 4.78 4.17
C ALA A 26 19.16 4.29 2.76
N TYR A 27 19.73 3.16 2.33
CA TYR A 27 19.50 2.55 1.02
C TYR A 27 19.19 1.04 1.09
N GLY A 28 18.59 0.57 2.19
CA GLY A 28 18.24 -0.85 2.33
C GLY A 28 17.34 -1.33 1.18
N ALA A 29 17.74 -2.40 0.50
CA ALA A 29 16.97 -3.01 -0.59
C ALA A 29 15.86 -3.90 -0.03
N VAL A 30 14.65 -3.84 -0.60
CA VAL A 30 13.61 -4.82 -0.25
C VAL A 30 13.97 -6.17 -0.87
N THR A 31 14.13 -7.19 -0.04
CA THR A 31 14.40 -8.56 -0.50
C THR A 31 13.16 -9.44 -0.48
N TRP A 32 12.17 -9.08 0.34
CA TRP A 32 10.93 -9.84 0.47
C TRP A 32 9.80 -8.99 1.05
N HIS A 33 8.57 -9.32 0.69
CA HIS A 33 7.38 -8.72 1.26
C HIS A 33 6.21 -9.71 1.29
N GLN A 34 5.33 -9.58 2.29
CA GLN A 34 4.06 -10.29 2.35
C GLN A 34 2.96 -9.45 3.01
N LEU A 35 1.71 -9.78 2.70
CA LEU A 35 0.55 -9.33 3.46
C LEU A 35 0.11 -10.44 4.41
N TYR A 36 -0.30 -10.07 5.62
CA TYR A 36 -0.86 -10.98 6.60
C TYR A 36 -1.98 -10.30 7.42
N LEU A 37 -2.85 -11.12 8.01
CA LEU A 37 -3.85 -10.66 8.98
C LEU A 37 -3.21 -10.62 10.36
N GLU A 38 -3.12 -9.44 10.97
CA GLU A 38 -2.74 -9.31 12.36
C GLU A 38 -3.93 -9.65 13.26
N ARG A 39 -4.00 -10.90 13.73
CA ARG A 39 -5.13 -11.44 14.51
C ARG A 39 -5.44 -10.69 15.81
N ASN A 40 -4.46 -10.01 16.40
CA ASN A 40 -4.69 -9.27 17.64
C ASN A 40 -5.51 -7.98 17.43
N ARG A 41 -5.57 -7.48 16.19
CA ARG A 41 -6.23 -6.21 15.84
C ARG A 41 -7.20 -6.33 14.68
N ASP A 42 -7.35 -7.53 14.11
CA ASP A 42 -8.09 -7.83 12.89
C ASP A 42 -7.75 -6.86 11.74
N GLN A 43 -6.47 -6.52 11.62
CA GLN A 43 -5.96 -5.54 10.67
C GLN A 43 -5.11 -6.18 9.58
N LEU A 44 -5.16 -5.58 8.39
CA LEU A 44 -4.20 -5.89 7.35
C LEU A 44 -2.83 -5.30 7.72
N ALA A 45 -1.80 -6.14 7.65
CA ALA A 45 -0.42 -5.72 7.85
C ALA A 45 0.46 -6.18 6.69
N ALA A 46 1.50 -5.40 6.42
CA ALA A 46 2.58 -5.75 5.51
C ALA A 46 3.85 -6.05 6.30
N ARG A 47 4.46 -7.22 6.07
CA ARG A 47 5.83 -7.49 6.51
C ARG A 47 6.77 -7.30 5.34
N ILE A 48 7.83 -6.55 5.56
CA ILE A 48 8.81 -6.20 4.53
C ILE A 48 10.20 -6.42 5.10
N THR A 49 11.01 -7.20 4.39
CA THR A 49 12.40 -7.46 4.76
C THR A 49 13.30 -6.55 3.95
N PHE A 50 14.09 -5.73 4.66
CA PHE A 50 15.13 -4.90 4.06
C PHE A 50 16.50 -5.54 4.27
N SER A 51 17.41 -5.30 3.33
CA SER A 51 18.77 -5.81 3.37
C SER A 51 19.78 -4.73 3.02
N ASN A 52 20.91 -4.72 3.72
CA ASN A 52 22.08 -3.95 3.31
C ASN A 52 22.89 -4.63 2.18
N TRP A 53 22.40 -5.73 1.59
CA TRP A 53 23.09 -6.49 0.53
C TRP A 53 23.76 -5.65 -0.57
N PRO A 54 23.19 -4.52 -1.07
CA PRO A 54 23.87 -3.71 -2.09
C PRO A 54 25.21 -3.10 -1.65
N TYR A 55 25.46 -3.02 -0.34
CA TYR A 55 26.66 -2.44 0.27
C TYR A 55 27.40 -3.43 1.16
N ALA A 56 26.92 -4.67 1.26
CA ALA A 56 27.51 -5.67 2.11
C ALA A 56 28.90 -6.08 1.58
N ASP A 57 29.88 -6.12 2.48
CA ASP A 57 31.25 -6.53 2.18
C ASP A 57 31.86 -7.34 3.33
N ALA A 58 33.18 -7.54 3.30
CA ALA A 58 33.88 -8.31 4.33
C ALA A 58 33.86 -7.65 5.73
N ASN A 59 33.73 -6.33 5.79
CA ASN A 59 33.69 -5.55 7.03
C ASN A 59 32.24 -5.26 7.48
N GLU A 60 31.29 -5.24 6.55
CA GLU A 60 29.86 -5.09 6.82
C GLU A 60 29.07 -6.27 6.23
N PRO A 61 28.90 -7.37 6.98
CA PRO A 61 28.15 -8.53 6.50
C PRO A 61 26.70 -8.20 6.17
N ARG A 62 26.12 -8.98 5.25
CA ARG A 62 24.71 -8.88 4.90
C ARG A 62 23.84 -9.12 6.13
N THR A 63 22.91 -8.20 6.36
CA THR A 63 21.89 -8.27 7.39
C THR A 63 20.52 -8.08 6.75
N ASP A 64 19.60 -9.00 7.04
CA ASP A 64 18.22 -8.96 6.57
C ASP A 64 17.28 -8.69 7.76
N GLU A 65 16.53 -7.60 7.72
CA GLU A 65 15.71 -7.13 8.83
C GLU A 65 14.23 -7.00 8.42
N PRO A 66 13.32 -7.77 9.05
CA PRO A 66 11.89 -7.66 8.80
C PRO A 66 11.26 -6.53 9.61
N PHE A 67 10.37 -5.76 8.97
CA PHE A 67 9.56 -4.74 9.61
C PHE A 67 8.09 -4.94 9.26
N ASP A 68 7.23 -4.65 10.24
CA ASP A 68 5.78 -4.77 10.13
C ASP A 68 5.14 -3.38 10.04
N PHE A 69 4.29 -3.19 9.02
CA PHE A 69 3.52 -1.97 8.78
C PHE A 69 2.03 -2.29 8.84
N ARG A 70 1.33 -1.70 9.81
CA ARG A 70 -0.10 -1.92 10.02
C ARG A 70 -0.91 -0.88 9.28
N PHE A 71 -2.01 -1.28 8.66
CA PHE A 71 -2.90 -0.36 7.95
C PHE A 71 -4.23 -0.20 8.70
N PRO A 72 -4.35 0.81 9.58
CA PRO A 72 -5.58 1.05 10.33
C PRO A 72 -6.74 1.47 9.41
N GLY A 73 -7.97 1.13 9.78
CA GLY A 73 -9.16 1.45 8.96
C GLY A 73 -9.42 0.49 7.80
N ILE A 74 -8.59 -0.55 7.65
CA ILE A 74 -8.90 -1.71 6.81
C ILE A 74 -9.60 -2.75 7.68
N HIS A 75 -10.79 -3.15 7.27
CA HIS A 75 -11.59 -4.17 7.92
C HIS A 75 -11.51 -5.49 7.16
N VAL A 76 -11.55 -6.60 7.88
CA VAL A 76 -11.70 -7.92 7.29
C VAL A 76 -13.19 -8.26 7.12
N ASP A 77 -13.57 -8.64 5.90
CA ASP A 77 -14.86 -9.24 5.59
C ASP A 77 -14.64 -10.74 5.35
N PHE A 78 -14.90 -11.54 6.38
CA PHE A 78 -14.76 -13.00 6.30
C PHE A 78 -15.79 -13.65 5.37
N ALA A 79 -16.97 -13.04 5.18
CA ALA A 79 -17.97 -13.60 4.27
C ALA A 79 -17.52 -13.47 2.81
N GLN A 80 -16.87 -12.35 2.48
CA GLN A 80 -16.33 -12.09 1.15
C GLN A 80 -14.87 -12.53 0.97
N HIS A 81 -14.23 -13.06 2.02
CA HIS A 81 -12.81 -13.38 2.04
C HIS A 81 -11.93 -12.19 1.59
N ALA A 82 -12.29 -11.00 2.05
CA ALA A 82 -11.74 -9.74 1.57
C ALA A 82 -11.22 -8.87 2.73
N PHE A 83 -10.32 -7.96 2.36
CA PHE A 83 -9.98 -6.80 3.15
C PHE A 83 -10.59 -5.60 2.46
N VAL A 84 -11.30 -4.77 3.20
CA VAL A 84 -12.04 -3.63 2.68
C VAL A 84 -11.68 -2.36 3.44
N ALA A 85 -11.59 -1.26 2.71
CA ALA A 85 -11.47 0.06 3.28
C ALA A 85 -12.75 0.85 2.97
N THR A 86 -13.16 1.72 3.88
CA THR A 86 -14.28 2.63 3.64
C THR A 86 -13.76 3.87 2.91
N GLY A 87 -14.26 4.10 1.70
CA GLY A 87 -13.95 5.31 0.96
C GLY A 87 -14.80 6.50 1.43
N ARG A 88 -14.67 7.64 0.74
CA ARG A 88 -15.14 8.93 1.26
C ARG A 88 -16.67 9.03 1.34
N ARG A 89 -17.40 8.27 0.52
CA ARG A 89 -18.87 8.29 0.49
C ARG A 89 -19.48 7.08 1.20
N GLY A 90 -18.68 6.35 2.00
CA GLY A 90 -19.12 5.21 2.78
C GLY A 90 -19.14 3.88 2.01
N GLU A 91 -18.73 3.87 0.75
CA GLU A 91 -18.57 2.68 -0.06
C GLU A 91 -17.39 1.81 0.41
N PHE A 92 -17.56 0.49 0.28
CA PHE A 92 -16.50 -0.46 0.58
C PHE A 92 -15.62 -0.67 -0.66
N ILE A 93 -14.34 -0.33 -0.53
CA ILE A 93 -13.32 -0.53 -1.56
C ILE A 93 -12.48 -1.75 -1.19
N PRO A 94 -12.48 -2.83 -1.98
CA PRO A 94 -11.63 -3.99 -1.70
C PRO A 94 -10.16 -3.61 -1.88
N VAL A 95 -9.33 -3.97 -0.90
CA VAL A 95 -7.89 -3.65 -0.90
C VAL A 95 -7.02 -4.88 -1.04
N ALA A 96 -7.48 -6.02 -0.52
CA ALA A 96 -6.78 -7.30 -0.62
C ALA A 96 -7.78 -8.45 -0.49
N TRP A 97 -7.34 -9.64 -0.88
CA TRP A 97 -8.14 -10.87 -0.84
C TRP A 97 -7.33 -11.99 -0.22
N PHE A 98 -7.98 -12.86 0.54
CA PHE A 98 -7.40 -14.17 0.84
C PHE A 98 -7.31 -14.98 -0.44
N ARG A 99 -6.18 -15.65 -0.68
CA ARG A 99 -6.08 -16.67 -1.72
C ARG A 99 -5.96 -18.03 -1.03
N GLY A 100 -7.04 -18.81 -1.11
CA GLY A 100 -7.20 -20.03 -0.33
C GLY A 100 -7.96 -19.76 0.98
N ASP A 101 -7.94 -20.73 1.88
CA ASP A 101 -8.66 -20.64 3.16
C ASP A 101 -8.11 -19.48 4.04
N PRO A 102 -8.95 -18.62 4.64
CA PRO A 102 -8.50 -17.50 5.47
C PRO A 102 -7.66 -17.91 6.70
N SER A 103 -7.69 -19.18 7.13
CA SER A 103 -6.84 -19.68 8.21
C SER A 103 -5.40 -20.00 7.79
N CYS A 104 -5.17 -20.30 6.50
CA CYS A 104 -3.90 -20.83 5.96
C CYS A 104 -3.46 -20.21 4.62
N GLY A 105 -4.21 -19.25 4.10
CA GLY A 105 -4.03 -18.64 2.78
C GLY A 105 -3.14 -17.40 2.82
N TRP A 106 -2.37 -17.20 1.76
CA TRP A 106 -1.66 -15.96 1.49
C TRP A 106 -2.63 -14.82 1.12
N ILE A 107 -2.32 -13.60 1.51
CA ILE A 107 -3.12 -12.43 1.15
C ILE A 107 -2.52 -11.79 -0.10
N LYS A 108 -3.37 -11.49 -1.08
CA LYS A 108 -2.97 -10.78 -2.30
C LYS A 108 -3.62 -9.41 -2.37
N LEU A 109 -2.81 -8.42 -2.71
CA LEU A 109 -3.30 -7.06 -2.95
C LEU A 109 -4.25 -7.06 -4.16
N ALA A 110 -5.38 -6.35 -4.03
CA ALA A 110 -6.39 -6.26 -5.06
C ALA A 110 -5.86 -5.48 -6.29
N PRO A 111 -6.41 -5.71 -7.51
CA PRO A 111 -5.93 -5.04 -8.72
C PRO A 111 -6.04 -3.51 -8.69
N ASN A 112 -6.95 -2.97 -7.89
CA ASN A 112 -7.17 -1.55 -7.66
C ASN A 112 -6.30 -0.97 -6.53
N ALA A 113 -5.54 -1.80 -5.81
CA ALA A 113 -4.75 -1.39 -4.67
C ALA A 113 -3.23 -1.40 -4.97
N LYS A 114 -2.51 -0.49 -4.32
CA LYS A 114 -1.05 -0.32 -4.42
C LYS A 114 -0.47 0.06 -3.06
N ILE A 115 0.71 -0.47 -2.74
CA ILE A 115 1.50 -0.10 -1.57
C ILE A 115 2.75 0.64 -2.03
N TYR A 116 2.97 1.79 -1.43
CA TYR A 116 4.14 2.64 -1.63
C TYR A 116 5.02 2.59 -0.38
N LEU A 117 6.32 2.38 -0.59
CA LEU A 117 7.34 2.38 0.45
C LEU A 117 8.21 3.61 0.25
N LEU A 118 7.96 4.64 1.06
CA LEU A 118 8.83 5.82 1.09
C LEU A 118 10.03 5.52 1.97
N LYS A 119 11.23 5.65 1.41
CA LYS A 119 12.49 5.65 2.15
C LYS A 119 13.02 7.07 2.18
N GLU A 120 13.09 7.66 3.38
CA GLU A 120 13.60 9.01 3.58
C GLU A 120 14.64 8.97 4.70
N SER A 121 15.92 9.15 4.35
CA SER A 121 17.02 9.19 5.33
C SER A 121 17.03 8.01 6.31
N GLY A 122 16.77 6.80 5.82
CA GLY A 122 16.72 5.57 6.63
C GLY A 122 15.41 5.35 7.39
N ARG A 123 14.45 6.31 7.35
CA ARG A 123 13.08 6.08 7.82
C ARG A 123 12.24 5.52 6.68
N VAL A 124 11.46 4.48 6.97
CA VAL A 124 10.51 3.92 6.00
C VAL A 124 9.07 4.13 6.46
N THR A 125 8.25 4.58 5.53
CA THR A 125 6.80 4.73 5.68
C THR A 125 6.09 3.95 4.59
N ALA A 126 5.14 3.10 4.99
CA ALA A 126 4.28 2.38 4.05
C ALA A 126 2.93 3.08 3.91
N THR A 127 2.49 3.31 2.67
CA THR A 127 1.16 3.86 2.36
C THR A 127 0.43 2.93 1.42
N LEU A 128 -0.74 2.45 1.85
CA LEU A 128 -1.66 1.68 1.03
C LEU A 128 -2.68 2.62 0.39
N THR A 129 -2.85 2.51 -0.91
CA THR A 129 -3.90 3.21 -1.66
C THR A 129 -4.82 2.21 -2.33
N ALA A 130 -6.10 2.54 -2.47
CA ALA A 130 -7.03 1.78 -3.29
C ALA A 130 -8.06 2.70 -3.94
N THR A 131 -8.54 2.31 -5.12
CA THR A 131 -9.51 3.04 -5.95
C THR A 131 -10.71 2.15 -6.25
N THR A 132 -11.85 2.72 -6.68
CA THR A 132 -13.01 1.92 -7.11
C THR A 132 -12.82 1.20 -8.46
N TYR A 133 -11.78 1.55 -9.23
CA TYR A 133 -11.42 0.88 -10.49
C TYR A 133 -10.05 0.19 -10.43
N PRO A 134 -9.79 -0.86 -11.24
CA PRO A 134 -8.49 -1.53 -11.33
C PRO A 134 -7.37 -0.60 -11.80
N ARG A 135 -6.17 -0.71 -11.21
CA ARG A 135 -4.99 0.03 -11.63
C ARG A 135 -3.95 -0.91 -12.27
N GLY A 136 -3.35 -0.45 -13.36
CA GLY A 136 -2.29 -1.19 -14.05
C GLY A 136 -0.94 -1.13 -13.33
N GLY A 137 -0.03 -2.02 -13.75
CA GLY A 137 1.38 -2.00 -13.34
C GLY A 137 1.68 -2.72 -12.02
N VAL A 138 2.86 -2.42 -11.46
CA VAL A 138 3.35 -3.03 -10.23
C VAL A 138 2.54 -2.53 -9.03
N ARG A 139 2.30 -3.42 -8.07
CA ARG A 139 1.48 -3.18 -6.87
C ARG A 139 2.29 -2.76 -5.64
N TRP A 140 3.58 -3.10 -5.61
CA TRP A 140 4.54 -2.69 -4.59
C TRP A 140 5.54 -1.74 -5.24
N ILE A 141 5.63 -0.53 -4.73
CA ILE A 141 6.42 0.54 -5.36
C ILE A 141 7.32 1.15 -4.28
N GLU A 142 8.62 1.07 -4.50
CA GLU A 142 9.64 1.70 -3.65
C GLU A 142 9.97 3.10 -4.17
N LEU A 143 10.07 4.07 -3.25
CA LEU A 143 10.37 5.47 -3.56
C LEU A 143 11.48 5.96 -2.63
N ASP A 144 12.54 6.53 -3.20
CA ASP A 144 13.77 6.88 -2.46
C ASP A 144 13.83 8.34 -1.99
N ASN A 145 12.83 9.19 -2.31
CA ASN A 145 12.78 10.56 -1.82
C ASN A 145 11.35 11.14 -1.74
N ASN A 146 11.22 12.20 -0.94
CA ASN A 146 9.94 12.89 -0.65
C ASN A 146 9.34 13.58 -1.91
N PHE A 147 10.18 13.98 -2.86
CA PHE A 147 9.75 14.53 -4.16
C PHE A 147 8.99 13.49 -4.99
N SER A 148 9.42 12.23 -4.99
CA SER A 148 8.71 11.14 -5.65
C SER A 148 7.34 10.89 -5.04
N LEU A 149 7.15 11.13 -3.74
CA LEU A 149 5.87 10.94 -3.08
C LEU A 149 4.92 12.12 -3.30
N GLN A 150 5.41 13.35 -3.32
CA GLN A 150 4.61 14.51 -3.73
C GLN A 150 4.22 14.42 -5.20
N ASN A 151 5.13 14.03 -6.09
CA ASN A 151 4.81 13.83 -7.50
C ASN A 151 3.86 12.64 -7.72
N LEU A 152 3.96 11.59 -6.91
CA LEU A 152 3.02 10.49 -6.96
C LEU A 152 1.67 10.85 -6.33
N LEU A 153 1.64 11.65 -5.27
CA LEU A 153 0.40 12.17 -4.70
C LEU A 153 -0.27 13.15 -5.67
N ILE A 154 0.50 14.02 -6.32
CA ILE A 154 0.03 14.92 -7.39
C ILE A 154 -0.45 14.11 -8.59
N ALA A 155 0.31 13.12 -9.06
CA ALA A 155 -0.11 12.27 -10.17
C ALA A 155 -1.35 11.43 -9.82
N LEU A 156 -1.47 10.95 -8.58
CA LEU A 156 -2.64 10.26 -8.08
C LEU A 156 -3.82 11.24 -7.95
N LEU A 157 -3.62 12.44 -7.43
CA LEU A 157 -4.65 13.49 -7.38
C LEU A 157 -5.08 13.92 -8.79
N ASP A 158 -4.17 14.01 -9.74
CA ASP A 158 -4.44 14.30 -11.15
C ASP A 158 -5.22 13.15 -11.82
N GLU A 159 -4.82 11.89 -11.57
CA GLU A 159 -5.51 10.67 -12.03
C GLU A 159 -6.91 10.52 -11.38
N LEU A 160 -7.10 11.14 -10.21
CA LEU A 160 -8.36 11.17 -9.46
C LEU A 160 -9.18 12.45 -9.65
N GLY A 161 -8.68 13.45 -10.41
CA GLY A 161 -9.35 14.73 -10.65
C GLY A 161 -9.48 15.65 -9.43
N LEU A 162 -8.56 15.56 -8.46
CA LEU A 162 -8.60 16.22 -7.14
C LEU A 162 -7.53 17.31 -6.96
N ARG A 163 -6.96 17.85 -8.04
CA ARG A 163 -6.05 19.00 -7.93
C ARG A 163 -6.85 20.22 -7.44
N PRO A 164 -6.45 20.91 -6.36
CA PRO A 164 -7.02 22.21 -6.06
C PRO A 164 -6.56 23.17 -7.16
N ASP A 165 -7.51 23.81 -7.84
CA ASP A 165 -7.21 24.93 -8.73
C ASP A 165 -6.42 25.97 -7.92
N GLY A 166 -5.25 26.32 -8.42
CA GLY A 166 -4.41 27.36 -7.85
C GLY A 166 -5.03 28.74 -7.98
#